data_AF-A0A383C1Y8-F1
#
_entry.id   AF-A0A383C1Y8-F1
#
_cell.length_a   1.000
_cell.length_b   1.000
_cell.length_c   1.000
_cell.angle_alpha   90.00
_cell.angle_beta   90.00
_cell.angle_gamma   90.00
#
_symmetry.space_group_name_H-M   'P 1'
#
loop_
_entity.id
_entity.type
_entity.pdbx_description
1 polymer ?
#
loop_
_entity_poly.entity_id
_entity_poly.type
_entity_poly.pdbx_seq_one_letter_code
_entity_poly.pdbx_strand_id
1 'polypeptide(L)'
;GRIFIPSGYMNTIVGKIWKHWPMEAEKDGRAILRVDNKLYERDLVRIEEGEIVEAVLTELSRKYAGGFPISLEEVNSGNLWLFELQPRNN
;
A
#
# COMPACT_ATOMS: atom_id res chain seq x y z
N GLY A 1 7.95 4.04 -14.10
CA GLY A 1 8.02 4.34 -12.66
C GLY A 1 7.28 3.27 -11.88
N ARG A 2 7.66 3.04 -10.63
CA ARG A 2 6.98 2.10 -9.71
C ARG A 2 5.86 2.82 -8.96
N ILE A 3 4.80 2.11 -8.58
CA ILE A 3 3.63 2.70 -7.92
C ILE A 3 3.36 1.93 -6.64
N PHE A 4 3.15 2.66 -5.55
CA PHE A 4 2.92 2.10 -4.21
C PHE A 4 1.65 2.67 -3.60
N ILE A 5 0.87 1.82 -2.93
CA ILE A 5 -0.35 2.20 -2.23
C ILE A 5 -0.21 1.81 -0.75
N PRO A 6 -0.15 2.79 0.17
CA PRO A 6 -0.26 2.56 1.60
C PRO A 6 -1.72 2.38 2.04
N SER A 7 -1.97 1.45 2.96
CA SER A 7 -3.25 1.25 3.65
C SER A 7 -3.04 1.25 5.16
N GLY A 8 -3.35 2.37 5.81
CA GLY A 8 -3.33 2.48 7.27
C GLY A 8 -4.64 2.03 7.94
N TYR A 9 -4.59 1.97 9.28
CA TYR A 9 -5.69 1.58 10.19
C TYR A 9 -6.03 0.09 10.19
N MET A 10 -5.12 -0.75 9.71
CA MET A 10 -5.39 -2.17 9.51
C MET A 10 -5.52 -2.94 10.82
N ASN A 11 -5.06 -2.38 11.95
CA ASN A 11 -5.27 -2.95 13.28
C ASN A 11 -6.53 -2.45 13.99
N THR A 12 -7.24 -1.46 13.45
CA THR A 12 -8.43 -0.88 14.10
C THR A 12 -9.71 -1.55 13.63
N ILE A 13 -10.69 -1.72 14.53
CA ILE A 13 -12.01 -2.29 14.18
C ILE A 13 -12.71 -1.45 13.09
N VAL A 14 -12.66 -0.12 13.22
CA VAL A 14 -13.26 0.79 12.23
C VAL A 14 -12.57 0.66 10.88
N GLY A 15 -11.23 0.58 10.85
CA GLY A 15 -10.46 0.39 9.63
C GLY A 15 -10.79 -0.92 8.92
N LYS A 16 -10.92 -2.02 9.67
CA LYS A 16 -11.29 -3.34 9.12
C LYS A 16 -12.72 -3.40 8.57
N ILE A 17 -13.66 -2.64 9.16
CA ILE A 17 -15.04 -2.55 8.65
C ILE A 17 -15.11 -1.65 7.40
N TRP A 18 -14.28 -0.62 7.31
CA TRP A 18 -14.32 0.34 6.22
C TRP A 18 -13.50 -0.08 4.99
N LYS A 19 -12.32 -0.68 5.19
CA LYS A 19 -11.36 -0.99 4.12
C LYS A 19 -11.17 -2.50 3.96
N HIS A 20 -11.96 -3.11 3.09
CA HIS A 20 -11.84 -4.54 2.79
C HIS A 20 -10.75 -4.86 1.75
N TRP A 21 -10.46 -3.93 0.83
CA TRP A 21 -9.57 -4.16 -0.29
C TRP A 21 -8.15 -4.67 0.05
N PRO A 22 -7.48 -4.30 1.18
CA PRO A 22 -6.14 -4.81 1.45
C PRO A 22 -6.14 -6.31 1.73
N MET A 23 -7.19 -6.80 2.41
CA MET A 23 -7.38 -8.21 2.71
C MET A 23 -7.80 -9.00 1.46
N GLU A 24 -8.54 -8.34 0.55
CA GLU A 24 -8.88 -8.92 -0.76
C GLU A 24 -7.62 -9.03 -1.63
N ALA A 25 -6.79 -7.98 -1.68
CA ALA A 25 -5.54 -7.94 -2.42
C ALA A 25 -4.51 -8.98 -1.93
N GLU A 26 -4.45 -9.24 -0.61
CA GLU A 26 -3.59 -10.29 -0.07
C GLU A 26 -4.05 -11.70 -0.49
N LYS A 27 -5.36 -11.91 -0.71
CA LYS A 27 -5.91 -13.18 -1.19
C LYS A 27 -5.83 -13.33 -2.71
N ASP A 28 -6.08 -12.24 -3.43
CA ASP A 28 -6.07 -12.14 -4.88
C ASP A 28 -5.68 -10.70 -5.27
N GLY A 29 -4.42 -10.52 -5.64
CA GLY A 29 -3.84 -9.20 -5.92
C GLY A 29 -4.37 -8.51 -7.17
N ARG A 30 -5.22 -9.18 -7.96
CA ARG A 30 -5.69 -8.64 -9.25
C ARG A 30 -6.47 -7.34 -9.06
N ALA A 31 -5.92 -6.26 -9.61
CA ALA A 31 -6.51 -4.93 -9.55
C ALA A 31 -6.55 -4.25 -10.93
N ILE A 32 -7.43 -3.25 -11.05
CA ILE A 32 -7.46 -2.33 -12.18
C ILE A 32 -7.07 -0.95 -11.66
N LEU A 33 -5.93 -0.44 -12.09
CA LEU A 33 -5.52 0.94 -11.87
C LEU A 33 -6.11 1.82 -12.98
N ARG A 34 -6.80 2.90 -12.59
CA ARG A 34 -7.32 3.90 -13.53
C ARG A 34 -6.57 5.22 -13.37
N VAL A 35 -5.96 5.69 -14.46
CA VAL A 35 -5.28 7.00 -14.54
C VAL A 35 -5.73 7.69 -15.82
N ASP A 36 -6.24 8.91 -15.73
CA ASP A 36 -6.71 9.70 -16.87
C ASP A 36 -7.61 8.91 -17.83
N ASN A 37 -8.62 8.22 -17.26
CA ASN A 37 -9.55 7.32 -17.95
C ASN A 37 -8.94 6.11 -18.66
N LYS A 38 -7.62 5.88 -18.55
CA LYS A 38 -6.97 4.66 -19.03
C LYS A 38 -6.90 3.62 -17.92
N LEU A 39 -7.26 2.39 -18.26
CA LEU A 39 -7.23 1.23 -17.37
C LEU A 39 -5.93 0.44 -17.56
N TYR A 40 -5.34 0.02 -16.45
CA TYR A 40 -4.14 -0.81 -16.40
C TYR A 40 -4.40 -1.98 -15.48
N GLU A 41 -4.23 -3.18 -16.00
CA GLU A 41 -4.23 -4.38 -15.17
C GLU A 41 -2.95 -4.44 -14.34
N ARG A 42 -3.10 -4.71 -13.05
CA ARG A 42 -2.01 -4.78 -12.08
C ARG A 42 -2.24 -5.92 -11.11
N ASP A 43 -1.16 -6.33 -10.48
CA ASP A 43 -1.20 -7.13 -9.26
C ASP A 43 -0.71 -6.26 -8.09
N LEU A 44 -1.52 -6.21 -7.03
CA LEU A 44 -1.18 -5.62 -5.75
C LEU A 44 -0.34 -6.62 -4.96
N VAL A 45 0.96 -6.37 -4.89
CA VAL A 45 1.91 -7.23 -4.17
C VAL A 45 2.23 -6.58 -2.84
N ARG A 46 1.89 -7.26 -1.74
CA ARG A 46 2.18 -6.76 -0.38
C ARG A 46 3.70 -6.71 -0.16
N ILE A 47 4.18 -5.58 0.36
CA ILE A 47 5.59 -5.38 0.69
C ILE A 47 5.69 -5.03 2.18
N GLU A 48 6.60 -5.71 2.87
CA GLU A 48 6.80 -5.56 4.32
C GLU A 48 8.26 -5.23 4.66
N GLU A 49 9.19 -5.49 3.74
CA GLU A 49 10.64 -5.41 3.98
C GLU A 49 11.41 -4.74 2.83
N GLY A 50 12.67 -4.39 3.10
CA GLY A 50 13.64 -3.88 2.13
C GLY A 50 13.66 -2.35 2.00
N GLU A 51 14.71 -1.82 1.35
CA GLU A 51 14.96 -0.38 1.19
C GLU A 51 13.78 0.39 0.58
N ILE A 52 12.94 -0.30 -0.21
CA ILE A 52 11.77 0.31 -0.82
C ILE A 52 10.72 0.73 0.21
N VAL A 53 10.60 0.02 1.33
CA VAL A 53 9.65 0.35 2.40
C VAL A 53 10.03 1.69 3.02
N GLU A 54 11.30 1.89 3.37
CA GLU A 54 11.78 3.15 3.93
C GLU A 54 11.58 4.34 2.98
N ALA A 55 11.82 4.13 1.68
CA ALA A 55 11.57 5.16 0.67
C ALA A 55 10.07 5.52 0.56
N VAL A 56 9.18 4.52 0.61
CA VAL A 56 7.73 4.74 0.60
C VAL A 56 7.27 5.46 1.88
N LEU A 57 7.80 5.10 3.05
CA LEU A 57 7.50 5.77 4.32
C LEU A 57 7.97 7.23 4.31
N THR A 58 9.13 7.50 3.72
CA THR A 58 9.65 8.87 3.55
C THR A 58 8.73 9.72 2.67
N GLU A 59 8.27 9.17 1.54
CA GLU A 59 7.33 9.88 0.65
C GLU A 59 5.94 10.06 1.29
N LEU A 60 5.47 9.08 2.05
CA LEU A 60 4.22 9.16 2.80
C LEU A 60 4.32 10.25 3.88
N SER A 61 5.43 10.31 4.61
CA SER A 61 5.73 11.34 5.61
C SER A 61 5.71 12.74 4.99
N ARG A 62 6.45 12.93 3.89
CA ARG A 62 6.54 14.20 3.17
C ARG A 62 5.19 14.71 2.68
N LYS A 63 4.32 13.81 2.20
CA LYS A 63 3.01 14.18 1.63
C LYS A 63 1.91 14.35 2.67
N TYR A 64 1.87 13.50 3.69
CA TYR A 64 0.69 13.35 4.55
C TYR A 64 0.96 13.51 6.04
N ALA A 65 2.22 13.43 6.49
CA ALA A 65 2.58 13.60 7.90
C ALA A 65 3.32 14.91 8.16
N GLY A 66 3.28 15.89 7.24
CA GLY A 66 3.98 17.18 7.41
C GLY A 66 5.49 17.04 7.55
N GLY A 67 6.08 15.95 7.06
CA GLY A 67 7.50 15.63 7.22
C GLY A 67 7.88 14.97 8.56
N PHE A 68 6.93 14.69 9.45
CA PHE A 68 7.21 13.89 10.64
C PHE A 68 7.48 12.43 10.25
N PRO A 69 8.56 11.80 10.76
CA PRO A 69 8.91 10.42 10.41
C PRO A 69 7.79 9.45 10.69
N ILE A 70 7.53 8.53 9.76
CA ILE A 70 6.64 7.38 9.97
C ILE A 70 7.52 6.19 10.29
N SER A 71 7.30 5.59 11.47
CA SER A 71 8.11 4.46 11.93
C SER A 71 7.89 3.22 11.08
N LEU A 72 8.97 2.45 10.85
CA LEU A 72 8.88 1.11 10.26
C LEU A 72 7.99 0.17 11.08
N GLU A 73 7.86 0.43 12.38
CA GLU A 73 6.98 -0.35 13.27
C GLU A 73 5.51 -0.30 12.85
N GLU A 74 5.07 0.77 12.18
CA GLU A 74 3.72 0.83 11.61
C GLU A 74 3.49 -0.28 10.58
N VAL A 75 4.52 -0.65 9.82
CA VAL A 75 4.49 -1.74 8.86
C VAL A 75 4.62 -3.09 9.56
N ASN A 76 5.63 -3.25 10.43
CA ASN A 76 5.91 -4.51 11.12
C ASN A 76 4.75 -4.99 12.00
N SER A 77 4.09 -4.06 12.68
CA SER A 77 2.91 -4.37 13.52
C SER A 77 1.64 -4.65 12.70
N GLY A 78 1.71 -4.50 11.38
CA GLY A 78 0.55 -4.64 10.49
C GLY A 78 -0.44 -3.49 10.59
N ASN A 79 -0.10 -2.34 11.19
CA ASN A 79 -1.00 -1.18 11.24
C ASN A 79 -1.10 -0.46 9.88
N LEU A 80 -0.01 -0.47 9.14
CA LEU A 80 0.16 0.12 7.82
C LEU A 80 0.60 -0.97 6.84
N TRP A 81 -0.26 -1.31 5.89
CA TRP A 81 0.08 -2.27 4.83
C TRP A 81 0.53 -1.50 3.60
N LEU A 82 1.61 -1.94 2.96
CA LEU A 82 2.11 -1.34 1.74
C LEU A 82 1.95 -2.34 0.59
N PHE A 83 1.52 -1.84 -0.57
CA PHE A 83 1.40 -2.65 -1.77
C PHE A 83 2.12 -1.98 -2.94
N GLU A 84 2.89 -2.75 -3.71
CA GLU A 84 3.38 -2.35 -5.01
C GLU A 84 2.40 -2.78 -6.11
N LEU A 85 2.11 -1.90 -7.06
CA LEU A 85 1.31 -2.23 -8.24
C LEU A 85 2.24 -2.73 -9.34
N GLN A 86 2.39 -4.05 -9.40
CA GLN A 86 3.22 -4.70 -10.41
C GLN A 86 2.42 -4.93 -11.70
N PRO A 87 3.06 -4.92 -12.88
CA PRO A 87 2.43 -5.42 -14.10
C PRO A 87 1.98 -6.87 -13.92
N ARG A 88 0.84 -7.25 -14.51
CA ARG A 88 0.47 -8.66 -14.61
C ARG A 88 1.44 -9.38 -15.54
N ASN A 89 1.96 -10.51 -15.08
CA ASN A 89 2.67 -11.45 -15.94
C ASN A 89 1.61 -12.38 -16.55
N ASN A 90 1.30 -12.17 -17.82
CA ASN A 90 0.44 -13.08 -18.60
C ASN A 90 1.19 -14.31 -19.07
#